data_AF-A0A3Q7GDC3-F1
#
_entry.id   AF-A0A3Q7GDC3-F1
#
_cell.length_a   1.000
_cell.length_b   1.000
_cell.length_c   1.000
_cell.angle_alpha   90.00
_cell.angle_beta   90.00
_cell.angle_gamma   90.00
#
_symmetry.space_group_name_H-M   'P 1'
#
loop_
_entity.id
_entity.type
_entity.pdbx_description
1 polymer ?
#
loop_
_entity_poly.entity_id
_entity_poly.type
_entity_poly.pdbx_seq_one_letter_code
_entity_poly.pdbx_strand_id
1 'polypeptide(L)'
;MAQIEEKNIPLSERACRKQGSLDTLQVLSGIAPPFVAVNSCGCLGRCGAGPNVVVLPGAVYVKHVGTPTRTAEVMAFVCLGRDDVEGESRRSLEALALRKRAEDEMGNGNFSEAHGLLSQAIALKPFGGVHIMLKDRCAAELAMGNLAEALEDSKEALNIAPNYPEGYICQGDVLMALDHVDAAERSYSMALELDPSIRRSKSFKARITKLNEKLALANSA
;
A
#
# COMPACT_ATOMS: atom_id res chain seq x y z
N MET A 1 0.55 18.31 -4.53
CA MET A 1 0.75 17.07 -3.76
C MET A 1 0.26 17.33 -2.35
N ALA A 2 -0.80 16.63 -1.94
CA ALA A 2 -1.32 16.75 -0.57
C ALA A 2 -0.49 15.84 0.32
N GLN A 3 -0.08 16.33 1.49
CA GLN A 3 0.65 15.52 2.47
C GLN A 3 -0.20 15.48 3.74
N ILE A 4 -0.44 14.29 4.25
CA ILE A 4 -1.06 14.09 5.54
C ILE A 4 0.07 13.66 6.48
N GLU A 5 0.48 14.56 7.35
CA GLU A 5 1.37 14.20 8.44
C GLU A 5 0.52 13.78 9.62
N GLU A 6 0.45 12.48 9.82
CA GLU A 6 -0.06 11.90 11.03
C GLU A 6 1.05 11.85 12.10
N LYS A 7 0.68 11.88 13.36
CA LYS A 7 1.59 11.68 14.49
C LYS A 7 2.28 10.29 14.49
N ASN A 8 3.61 10.24 14.30
CA ASN A 8 4.47 9.38 15.14
C ASN A 8 5.50 10.26 15.83
N ILE A 9 5.27 10.48 17.12
CA ILE A 9 6.37 10.93 17.99
C ILE A 9 7.39 9.80 18.02
N PRO A 10 8.70 10.09 17.96
CA PRO A 10 9.73 9.09 18.23
C PRO A 10 9.41 8.37 19.54
N LEU A 11 8.96 7.12 19.44
CA LEU A 11 8.98 6.00 20.41
C LEU A 11 8.88 6.24 21.94
N SER A 12 8.63 7.44 22.48
CA SER A 12 8.94 7.78 23.87
C SER A 12 7.76 8.17 24.76
N GLU A 13 6.56 8.50 24.25
CA GLU A 13 5.42 8.89 25.12
C GLU A 13 4.24 7.91 25.06
N ARG A 14 4.13 7.05 26.09
CA ARG A 14 3.16 5.95 26.27
C ARG A 14 1.67 6.35 26.20
N ALA A 15 1.33 7.62 26.41
CA ALA A 15 -0.07 8.05 26.57
C ALA A 15 -0.85 8.09 25.25
N CYS A 16 -0.23 8.52 24.15
CA CYS A 16 -0.93 8.65 22.87
C CYS A 16 -0.99 7.32 22.09
N ARG A 17 -0.01 6.42 22.30
CA ARG A 17 -0.11 5.02 21.82
C ARG A 17 -1.33 4.30 22.38
N LYS A 18 -1.62 4.49 23.66
CA LYS A 18 -2.82 3.92 24.32
C LYS A 18 -4.14 4.50 23.79
N GLN A 19 -4.10 5.58 23.01
CA GLN A 19 -5.26 6.30 22.49
C GLN A 19 -5.48 6.06 20.99
N GLY A 20 -4.81 5.07 20.38
CA GLY A 20 -5.07 4.64 18.99
C GLY A 20 -4.28 5.40 17.91
N SER A 21 -3.20 6.10 18.25
CA SER A 21 -2.41 6.84 17.24
C SER A 21 -1.73 5.92 16.21
N LEU A 22 -1.38 4.68 16.59
CA LEU A 22 -0.78 3.73 15.64
C LEU A 22 -1.84 3.14 14.70
N ASP A 23 -3.05 2.89 15.23
CA ASP A 23 -4.17 2.41 14.44
C ASP A 23 -4.63 3.46 13.44
N THR A 24 -4.62 4.73 13.85
CA THR A 24 -4.92 5.87 12.97
C THR A 24 -3.93 5.92 11.80
N LEU A 25 -2.63 5.73 12.05
CA LEU A 25 -1.57 5.70 11.04
C LEU A 25 -1.72 4.54 10.08
N GLN A 26 -2.05 3.38 10.62
CA GLN A 26 -2.29 2.22 9.80
C GLN A 26 -3.52 2.42 8.90
N VAL A 27 -4.58 3.05 9.43
CA VAL A 27 -5.79 3.36 8.65
C VAL A 27 -5.49 4.39 7.58
N LEU A 28 -4.87 5.54 7.91
CA LEU A 28 -4.53 6.57 6.93
C LEU A 28 -3.65 6.00 5.82
N SER A 29 -2.57 5.32 6.15
CA SER A 29 -1.69 4.69 5.15
C SER A 29 -2.40 3.61 4.33
N GLY A 30 -3.36 2.90 4.93
CA GLY A 30 -4.10 1.83 4.26
C GLY A 30 -5.12 2.32 3.23
N ILE A 31 -5.73 3.49 3.44
CA ILE A 31 -6.73 4.09 2.55
C ILE A 31 -6.19 5.26 1.73
N ALA A 32 -4.91 5.62 1.90
CA ALA A 32 -4.31 6.73 1.18
C ALA A 32 -4.25 6.46 -0.34
N PRO A 33 -4.66 7.40 -1.19
CA PRO A 33 -4.34 7.37 -2.61
C PRO A 33 -2.85 7.69 -2.83
N PRO A 34 -2.27 7.31 -3.97
CA PRO A 34 -0.82 7.43 -4.22
C PRO A 34 -0.30 8.86 -4.24
N PHE A 35 -1.16 9.86 -4.40
CA PHE A 35 -0.80 11.28 -4.37
C PHE A 35 -0.89 11.91 -2.97
N VAL A 36 -1.33 11.15 -1.96
CA VAL A 36 -1.37 11.57 -0.55
C VAL A 36 -0.29 10.80 0.21
N ALA A 37 0.76 11.52 0.59
CA ALA A 37 1.79 10.94 1.45
C ALA A 37 1.30 10.93 2.91
N VAL A 38 1.34 9.78 3.56
CA VAL A 38 1.04 9.65 5.00
C VAL A 38 2.36 9.48 5.75
N ASN A 39 2.78 10.55 6.42
CA ASN A 39 4.03 10.57 7.16
C ASN A 39 3.75 10.62 8.65
N SER A 40 4.74 10.18 9.42
CA SER A 40 4.62 10.11 10.85
C SER A 40 5.44 11.20 11.54
N CYS A 41 4.83 12.10 12.32
CA CYS A 41 5.44 13.32 12.88
C CYS A 41 5.46 13.40 14.42
N GLY A 42 6.39 14.21 14.93
CA GLY A 42 6.67 14.48 16.35
C GLY A 42 5.50 15.04 17.19
N CYS A 43 5.76 15.38 18.45
CA CYS A 43 4.72 15.90 19.32
C CYS A 43 4.35 17.31 18.86
N LEU A 44 3.08 17.54 18.52
CA LEU A 44 2.59 18.86 18.12
C LEU A 44 2.35 19.81 19.31
N GLY A 45 2.67 19.40 20.55
CA GLY A 45 2.57 20.24 21.75
C GLY A 45 1.14 20.68 22.14
N ARG A 46 0.11 20.11 21.51
CA ARG A 46 -1.32 20.45 21.70
C ARG A 46 -2.13 19.23 22.14
N CYS A 47 -1.60 18.47 23.10
CA CYS A 47 -2.23 17.23 23.58
C CYS A 47 -3.41 17.51 24.52
N GLY A 48 -4.58 16.98 24.16
CA GLY A 48 -5.79 17.00 24.96
C GLY A 48 -6.82 16.07 24.34
N ALA A 49 -6.82 14.80 24.77
CA ALA A 49 -7.80 13.75 24.46
C ALA A 49 -7.83 13.11 23.04
N GLY A 50 -6.69 12.80 22.41
CA GLY A 50 -6.65 11.89 21.24
C GLY A 50 -5.51 12.13 20.23
N PRO A 51 -5.40 11.29 19.18
CA PRO A 51 -4.50 11.56 18.05
C PRO A 51 -4.97 12.79 17.28
N ASN A 52 -4.02 13.55 16.76
CA ASN A 52 -4.28 14.72 15.92
C ASN A 52 -3.52 14.53 14.61
N VAL A 53 -4.10 15.02 13.52
CA VAL A 53 -3.53 14.94 12.18
C VAL A 53 -3.31 16.36 11.65
N VAL A 54 -2.24 16.56 10.89
CA VAL A 54 -1.98 17.82 10.19
C VAL A 54 -2.05 17.58 8.70
N VAL A 55 -2.90 18.35 8.02
CA VAL A 55 -3.02 18.33 6.57
C VAL A 55 -2.22 19.48 5.97
N LEU A 56 -1.24 19.14 5.13
CA LEU A 56 -0.37 20.05 4.41
C LEU A 56 -0.76 20.14 2.92
N PRO A 57 -0.52 21.29 2.25
CA PRO A 57 0.25 22.45 2.71
C PRO A 57 -0.52 23.46 3.58
N GLY A 58 -1.84 23.30 3.73
CA GLY A 58 -2.69 24.25 4.47
C GLY A 58 -2.45 24.34 5.98
N ALA A 59 -1.57 23.48 6.53
CA ALA A 59 -1.32 23.34 7.97
C ALA A 59 -2.62 23.25 8.79
N VAL A 60 -3.61 22.51 8.25
CA VAL A 60 -4.91 22.34 8.89
C VAL A 60 -4.78 21.28 9.98
N TYR A 61 -5.01 21.69 11.22
CA TYR A 61 -4.96 20.80 12.37
C TYR A 61 -6.34 20.18 12.62
N VAL A 62 -6.43 18.86 12.46
CA VAL A 62 -7.62 18.11 12.85
C VAL A 62 -7.38 17.44 14.18
N LYS A 63 -8.21 17.79 15.16
CA LYS A 63 -8.16 17.22 16.51
C LYS A 63 -9.03 15.98 16.64
N HIS A 64 -8.68 15.09 17.57
CA HIS A 64 -9.47 13.92 17.97
C HIS A 64 -9.75 12.92 16.85
N VAL A 65 -8.72 12.61 16.05
CA VAL A 65 -8.75 11.59 15.00
C VAL A 65 -8.36 10.25 15.60
N GLY A 66 -9.19 9.72 16.52
CA GLY A 66 -8.88 8.50 17.27
C GLY A 66 -9.61 7.24 16.83
N THR A 67 -10.57 7.37 15.91
CA THR A 67 -11.40 6.26 15.45
C THR A 67 -11.22 6.05 13.96
N PRO A 68 -11.27 4.80 13.45
CA PRO A 68 -11.13 4.53 12.02
C PRO A 68 -12.10 5.33 11.15
N THR A 69 -13.35 5.50 11.60
CA THR A 69 -14.36 6.31 10.91
C THR A 69 -13.92 7.76 10.78
N ARG A 70 -13.49 8.39 11.88
CA ARG A 70 -13.03 9.78 11.85
C ARG A 70 -11.79 9.94 10.99
N THR A 71 -10.89 8.96 11.03
CA THR A 71 -9.69 8.90 10.20
C THR A 71 -10.04 8.88 8.71
N ALA A 72 -11.00 8.03 8.32
CA ALA A 72 -11.45 7.92 6.95
C ALA A 72 -12.20 9.17 6.48
N GLU A 73 -13.03 9.79 7.33
CA GLU A 73 -13.69 11.07 7.04
C GLU A 73 -12.66 12.17 6.75
N VAL A 74 -11.60 12.26 7.56
CA VAL A 74 -10.52 13.22 7.35
C VAL A 74 -9.83 12.96 6.03
N MET A 75 -9.50 11.70 5.72
CA MET A 75 -8.88 11.36 4.45
C MET A 75 -9.80 11.67 3.26
N ALA A 76 -11.09 11.33 3.34
CA ALA A 76 -12.06 11.62 2.30
C ALA A 76 -12.17 13.12 2.04
N PHE A 77 -12.25 13.93 3.10
CA PHE A 77 -12.23 15.38 3.00
C PHE A 77 -10.96 15.90 2.29
N VAL A 78 -9.79 15.36 2.63
CA VAL A 78 -8.51 15.73 1.99
C VAL A 78 -8.46 15.32 0.52
N CYS A 79 -9.00 14.16 0.17
CA CYS A 79 -8.94 13.62 -1.18
C CYS A 79 -9.98 14.26 -2.12
N LEU A 80 -11.17 14.57 -1.60
CA LEU A 80 -12.33 14.94 -2.39
C LEU A 80 -12.67 16.43 -2.30
N GLY A 81 -12.14 17.14 -1.30
CA GLY A 81 -12.43 18.55 -1.07
C GLY A 81 -13.89 18.85 -0.69
N ARG A 82 -14.67 17.82 -0.35
CA ARG A 82 -16.08 17.88 0.05
C ARG A 82 -16.32 16.91 1.22
N ASP A 83 -17.41 17.12 1.94
CA ASP A 83 -17.85 16.17 2.96
C ASP A 83 -18.24 14.82 2.34
N ASP A 84 -18.09 13.75 3.11
CA ASP A 84 -18.41 12.39 2.68
C ASP A 84 -19.93 12.16 2.64
N VAL A 85 -20.57 12.61 1.56
CA VAL A 85 -22.03 12.46 1.36
C VAL A 85 -22.38 11.09 0.75
N GLU A 86 -21.45 10.48 0.01
CA GLU A 86 -21.68 9.24 -0.75
C GLU A 86 -21.16 7.98 -0.04
N GLY A 87 -20.75 8.09 1.23
CA GLY A 87 -20.24 6.98 2.04
C GLY A 87 -18.94 6.40 1.50
N GLU A 88 -18.10 7.23 0.88
CA GLU A 88 -16.78 6.90 0.35
C GLU A 88 -15.81 6.52 1.47
N SER A 89 -15.92 7.14 2.66
CA SER A 89 -15.13 6.77 3.84
C SER A 89 -15.50 5.37 4.32
N ARG A 90 -16.80 5.06 4.38
CA ARG A 90 -17.29 3.73 4.78
C ARG A 90 -16.82 2.65 3.82
N ARG A 91 -16.98 2.87 2.50
CA ARG A 91 -16.51 1.95 1.46
C ARG A 91 -15.00 1.71 1.53
N SER A 92 -14.23 2.77 1.79
CA SER A 92 -12.77 2.66 1.90
C SER A 92 -12.31 1.91 3.16
N LEU A 93 -13.01 2.07 4.29
CA LEU A 93 -12.77 1.28 5.49
C LEU A 93 -13.16 -0.19 5.29
N GLU A 94 -14.27 -0.45 4.62
CA GLU A 94 -14.72 -1.80 4.30
C GLU A 94 -13.72 -2.50 3.36
N ALA A 95 -13.25 -1.80 2.33
CA ALA A 95 -12.20 -2.29 1.44
C ALA A 95 -10.88 -2.55 2.18
N LEU A 96 -10.48 -1.69 3.12
CA LEU A 96 -9.31 -1.92 3.98
C LEU A 96 -9.47 -3.17 4.85
N ALA A 97 -10.66 -3.39 5.42
CA ALA A 97 -10.93 -4.58 6.23
C ALA A 97 -10.87 -5.87 5.40
N LEU A 98 -11.43 -5.85 4.18
CA LEU A 98 -11.34 -6.98 3.25
C LEU A 98 -9.90 -7.25 2.83
N ARG A 99 -9.11 -6.21 2.55
CA ARG A 99 -7.68 -6.34 2.23
C ARG A 99 -6.91 -6.98 3.39
N LYS A 100 -7.09 -6.51 4.62
CA LYS A 100 -6.42 -7.11 5.80
C LYS A 100 -6.74 -8.59 5.96
N ARG A 101 -8.01 -8.97 5.77
CA ARG A 101 -8.42 -10.39 5.77
C ARG A 101 -7.76 -11.17 4.63
N ALA A 102 -7.63 -10.58 3.46
CA ALA A 102 -6.93 -11.22 2.34
C ALA A 102 -5.44 -11.44 2.65
N GLU A 103 -4.77 -10.48 3.29
CA GLU A 103 -3.38 -10.64 3.76
C GLU A 103 -3.25 -11.82 4.75
N ASP A 104 -4.21 -11.97 5.66
CA ASP A 104 -4.27 -13.12 6.58
C ASP A 104 -4.45 -14.45 5.81
N GLU A 105 -5.37 -14.50 4.84
CA GLU A 105 -5.59 -15.69 4.01
C GLU A 105 -4.37 -16.03 3.13
N MET A 106 -3.66 -15.03 2.61
CA MET A 106 -2.38 -15.23 1.93
C MET A 106 -1.33 -15.84 2.86
N GLY A 107 -1.29 -15.40 4.12
CA GLY A 107 -0.43 -15.99 5.16
C GLY A 107 -0.76 -17.46 5.47
N ASN A 108 -2.03 -17.83 5.35
CA ASN A 108 -2.51 -19.20 5.50
C ASN A 108 -2.33 -20.06 4.23
N GLY A 109 -1.92 -19.46 3.10
CA GLY A 109 -1.80 -20.13 1.80
C GLY A 109 -3.11 -20.27 1.03
N ASN A 110 -4.20 -19.67 1.51
CA ASN A 110 -5.52 -19.70 0.88
C ASN A 110 -5.66 -18.62 -0.21
N PHE A 111 -4.87 -18.75 -1.28
CA PHE A 111 -4.76 -17.71 -2.32
C PHE A 111 -6.07 -17.44 -3.07
N SER A 112 -6.92 -18.46 -3.26
CA SER A 112 -8.23 -18.30 -3.92
C SER A 112 -9.18 -17.40 -3.11
N GLU A 113 -9.24 -17.61 -1.80
CA GLU A 113 -10.06 -16.78 -0.89
C GLU A 113 -9.52 -15.35 -0.84
N ALA A 114 -8.18 -15.20 -0.74
CA ALA A 114 -7.54 -13.89 -0.78
C ALA A 114 -7.89 -13.12 -2.07
N HIS A 115 -7.80 -13.76 -3.24
CA HIS A 115 -8.21 -13.16 -4.51
C HIS A 115 -9.69 -12.72 -4.49
N GLY A 116 -10.58 -13.56 -3.96
CA GLY A 116 -12.00 -13.23 -3.83
C GLY A 116 -12.27 -12.01 -2.93
N LEU A 117 -11.58 -11.93 -1.79
CA LEU A 117 -11.66 -10.80 -0.86
C LEU A 117 -11.10 -9.51 -1.48
N LEU A 118 -9.98 -9.58 -2.19
CA LEU A 118 -9.37 -8.42 -2.86
C LEU A 118 -10.23 -7.90 -4.00
N SER A 119 -10.81 -8.81 -4.79
CA SER A 119 -11.74 -8.43 -5.85
C SER A 119 -13.00 -7.74 -5.30
N GLN A 120 -13.53 -8.20 -4.17
CA GLN A 120 -14.62 -7.51 -3.46
C GLN A 120 -14.17 -6.13 -2.97
N ALA A 121 -12.97 -6.02 -2.40
CA ALA A 121 -12.43 -4.75 -1.91
C ALA A 121 -12.31 -3.71 -3.03
N ILE A 122 -11.80 -4.12 -4.20
CA ILE A 122 -11.65 -3.25 -5.37
C ILE A 122 -13.03 -2.86 -5.93
N ALA A 123 -14.00 -3.78 -5.95
CA ALA A 123 -15.36 -3.52 -6.42
C ALA A 123 -16.12 -2.45 -5.60
N LEU A 124 -15.75 -2.24 -4.34
CA LEU A 124 -16.28 -1.15 -3.50
C LEU A 124 -15.85 0.25 -3.97
N LYS A 125 -14.86 0.33 -4.89
CA LYS A 125 -14.30 1.58 -5.42
C LYS A 125 -13.88 2.53 -4.29
N PRO A 126 -12.92 2.11 -3.44
CA PRO A 126 -12.37 3.00 -2.42
C PRO A 126 -11.63 4.16 -3.10
N PHE A 127 -11.58 5.32 -2.45
CA PHE A 127 -10.92 6.49 -3.04
C PHE A 127 -9.39 6.36 -3.04
N GLY A 128 -8.83 5.39 -2.31
CA GLY A 128 -7.40 5.14 -2.19
C GLY A 128 -7.07 3.69 -1.81
N GLY A 129 -5.79 3.36 -1.71
CA GLY A 129 -5.32 2.00 -1.42
C GLY A 129 -5.50 0.95 -2.55
N VAL A 130 -6.14 1.30 -3.67
CA VAL A 130 -6.42 0.37 -4.79
C VAL A 130 -5.15 -0.25 -5.38
N HIS A 131 -4.11 0.55 -5.61
CA HIS A 131 -2.81 0.07 -6.12
C HIS A 131 -2.18 -1.00 -5.21
N ILE A 132 -2.41 -0.92 -3.90
CA ILE A 132 -1.91 -1.91 -2.94
C ILE A 132 -2.75 -3.20 -3.02
N MET A 133 -4.08 -3.07 -3.14
CA MET A 133 -4.98 -4.22 -3.32
C MET A 133 -4.68 -4.98 -4.62
N LEU A 134 -4.41 -4.27 -5.72
CA LEU A 134 -3.99 -4.88 -6.99
C LEU A 134 -2.63 -5.58 -6.86
N LYS A 135 -1.67 -5.00 -6.14
CA LYS A 135 -0.40 -5.67 -5.84
C LYS A 135 -0.58 -6.91 -4.97
N ASP A 136 -1.51 -6.91 -4.01
CA ASP A 136 -1.84 -8.09 -3.21
C ASP A 136 -2.50 -9.18 -4.08
N ARG A 137 -3.39 -8.77 -5.00
CA ARG A 137 -4.09 -9.70 -5.89
C ARG A 137 -3.16 -10.30 -6.94
N CYS A 138 -2.28 -9.49 -7.54
CA CYS A 138 -1.15 -9.95 -8.36
C CYS A 138 -0.33 -11.03 -7.65
N ALA A 139 0.02 -10.84 -6.38
CA ALA A 139 0.79 -11.82 -5.61
C ALA A 139 -0.01 -13.12 -5.34
N ALA A 140 -1.32 -13.03 -5.09
CA ALA A 140 -2.18 -14.19 -4.95
C ALA A 140 -2.33 -14.97 -6.27
N GLU A 141 -2.51 -14.26 -7.39
CA GLU A 141 -2.62 -14.84 -8.73
C GLU A 141 -1.32 -15.53 -9.17
N LEU A 142 -0.16 -14.93 -8.86
CA LEU A 142 1.13 -15.58 -9.05
C LEU A 142 1.23 -16.91 -8.30
N ALA A 143 0.78 -16.95 -7.06
CA ALA A 143 0.80 -18.16 -6.26
C ALA A 143 -0.17 -19.24 -6.81
N MET A 144 -1.23 -18.82 -7.48
CA MET A 144 -2.18 -19.71 -8.18
C MET A 144 -1.71 -20.12 -9.58
N GLY A 145 -0.68 -19.46 -10.14
CA GLY A 145 -0.20 -19.69 -11.51
C GLY A 145 -0.96 -18.92 -12.59
N ASN A 146 -1.83 -17.99 -12.21
CA ASN A 146 -2.61 -17.14 -13.12
C ASN A 146 -1.76 -15.96 -13.60
N LEU A 147 -0.76 -16.24 -14.44
CA LEU A 147 0.28 -15.26 -14.79
C LEU A 147 -0.23 -14.09 -15.65
N ALA A 148 -1.26 -14.31 -16.46
CA ALA A 148 -1.80 -13.28 -17.35
C ALA A 148 -2.57 -12.21 -16.55
N GLU A 149 -3.41 -12.66 -15.63
CA GLU A 149 -4.16 -11.83 -14.70
C GLU A 149 -3.20 -11.06 -13.79
N ALA A 150 -2.18 -11.75 -13.24
CA ALA A 150 -1.22 -11.11 -12.35
C ALA A 150 -0.42 -10.00 -13.05
N LEU A 151 -0.12 -10.20 -14.35
CA LEU A 151 0.54 -9.18 -15.15
C LEU A 151 -0.35 -7.96 -15.35
N GLU A 152 -1.65 -8.16 -15.61
CA GLU A 152 -2.61 -7.08 -15.78
C GLU A 152 -2.78 -6.29 -14.48
N ASP A 153 -2.93 -6.97 -13.35
CA ASP A 153 -3.00 -6.36 -12.01
C ASP A 153 -1.77 -5.51 -11.71
N SER A 154 -0.57 -6.02 -12.03
CA SER A 154 0.67 -5.27 -11.82
C SER A 154 0.73 -4.00 -12.68
N LYS A 155 0.22 -4.04 -13.91
CA LYS A 155 0.15 -2.87 -14.80
C LYS A 155 -0.88 -1.87 -14.32
N GLU A 156 -2.05 -2.32 -13.91
CA GLU A 156 -3.10 -1.46 -13.39
C GLU A 156 -2.63 -0.75 -12.10
N ALA A 157 -1.96 -1.48 -11.20
CA ALA A 157 -1.37 -0.91 -10.00
C ALA A 157 -0.37 0.21 -10.32
N LEU A 158 0.49 0.01 -11.31
CA LEU A 158 1.48 1.00 -11.76
C LEU A 158 0.86 2.15 -12.55
N ASN A 159 -0.25 1.94 -13.25
CA ASN A 159 -1.02 3.02 -13.88
C ASN A 159 -1.62 3.95 -12.82
N ILE A 160 -2.12 3.39 -11.72
CA ILE A 160 -2.66 4.17 -10.59
C ILE A 160 -1.53 4.83 -9.81
N ALA A 161 -0.45 4.11 -9.56
CA ALA A 161 0.69 4.56 -8.75
C ALA A 161 2.02 4.30 -9.48
N PRO A 162 2.44 5.22 -10.40
CA PRO A 162 3.68 5.03 -11.17
C PRO A 162 4.96 5.03 -10.33
N ASN A 163 4.93 5.65 -9.16
CA ASN A 163 6.07 5.74 -8.24
C ASN A 163 5.96 4.72 -7.09
N TYR A 164 5.44 3.52 -7.38
CA TYR A 164 5.21 2.47 -6.39
C TYR A 164 6.20 1.31 -6.55
N PRO A 165 7.28 1.23 -5.75
CA PRO A 165 8.33 0.21 -5.88
C PRO A 165 7.79 -1.22 -5.85
N GLU A 166 6.84 -1.51 -4.97
CA GLU A 166 6.26 -2.84 -4.80
C GLU A 166 5.42 -3.27 -6.01
N GLY A 167 4.84 -2.32 -6.75
CA GLY A 167 4.17 -2.60 -8.03
C GLY A 167 5.16 -3.14 -9.07
N TYR A 168 6.35 -2.52 -9.17
CA TYR A 168 7.42 -2.99 -10.05
C TYR A 168 8.03 -4.33 -9.58
N ILE A 169 8.10 -4.57 -8.27
CA ILE A 169 8.49 -5.88 -7.74
C ILE A 169 7.49 -6.95 -8.17
N CYS A 170 6.18 -6.70 -8.04
CA CYS A 170 5.17 -7.68 -8.47
C CYS A 170 5.27 -7.94 -9.97
N GLN A 171 5.36 -6.88 -10.79
CA GLN A 171 5.55 -7.01 -12.24
C GLN A 171 6.80 -7.84 -12.58
N GLY A 172 7.94 -7.58 -11.91
CA GLY A 172 9.17 -8.36 -12.09
C GLY A 172 9.00 -9.83 -11.70
N ASP A 173 8.29 -10.13 -10.62
CA ASP A 173 7.98 -11.50 -10.19
C ASP A 173 7.13 -12.23 -11.25
N VAL A 174 6.13 -11.56 -11.85
CA VAL A 174 5.32 -12.10 -12.95
C VAL A 174 6.14 -12.35 -14.20
N LEU A 175 6.97 -11.38 -14.60
CA LEU A 175 7.80 -11.51 -15.81
C LEU A 175 8.85 -12.63 -15.65
N MET A 176 9.39 -12.83 -14.44
CA MET A 176 10.27 -13.97 -14.14
C MET A 176 9.57 -15.32 -14.28
N ALA A 177 8.28 -15.40 -13.92
CA ALA A 177 7.46 -16.60 -14.06
C ALA A 177 7.08 -16.90 -15.51
N LEU A 178 6.93 -15.85 -16.33
CA LEU A 178 6.68 -15.94 -17.77
C LEU A 178 7.97 -16.11 -18.61
N ASP A 179 9.14 -16.25 -17.99
CA ASP A 179 10.46 -16.30 -18.66
C ASP A 179 10.85 -15.06 -19.49
N HIS A 180 10.21 -13.91 -19.26
CA HIS A 180 10.62 -12.62 -19.83
C HIS A 180 11.70 -11.96 -18.96
N VAL A 181 12.87 -12.59 -18.88
CA VAL A 181 13.95 -12.24 -17.94
C VAL A 181 14.45 -10.80 -18.12
N ASP A 182 14.67 -10.34 -19.36
CA ASP A 182 15.13 -8.97 -19.65
C ASP A 182 14.11 -7.91 -19.20
N ALA A 183 12.82 -8.21 -19.34
CA ALA A 183 11.76 -7.30 -18.90
C ALA A 183 11.68 -7.27 -17.37
N ALA A 184 11.85 -8.42 -16.71
CA ALA A 184 11.89 -8.50 -15.25
C ALA A 184 13.06 -7.70 -14.67
N GLU A 185 14.24 -7.75 -15.29
CA GLU A 185 15.41 -6.94 -14.87
C GLU A 185 15.10 -5.44 -14.88
N ARG A 186 14.43 -4.95 -15.91
CA ARG A 186 14.01 -3.54 -15.99
C ARG A 186 13.03 -3.18 -14.89
N SER A 187 12.04 -4.04 -14.61
CA SER A 187 11.08 -3.81 -13.52
C SER A 187 11.78 -3.76 -12.17
N TYR A 188 12.67 -4.71 -11.87
CA TYR A 188 13.44 -4.68 -10.61
C TYR A 188 14.39 -3.48 -10.52
N SER A 189 14.98 -3.05 -11.63
CA SER A 189 15.82 -1.85 -11.69
C SER A 189 15.01 -0.59 -11.36
N MET A 190 13.81 -0.46 -11.92
CA MET A 190 12.92 0.67 -11.63
C MET A 190 12.50 0.68 -10.15
N ALA A 191 12.19 -0.48 -9.56
CA ALA A 191 11.92 -0.58 -8.13
C ALA A 191 13.09 -0.06 -7.27
N LEU A 192 14.33 -0.39 -7.65
CA LEU A 192 15.55 0.07 -6.98
C LEU A 192 15.83 1.57 -7.17
N GLU A 193 15.45 2.13 -8.31
CA GLU A 193 15.58 3.57 -8.57
C GLU A 193 14.61 4.36 -7.68
N LEU A 194 13.38 3.88 -7.54
CA LEU A 194 12.35 4.50 -6.70
C LEU A 194 12.64 4.34 -5.20
N ASP A 195 13.07 3.15 -4.77
CA ASP A 195 13.52 2.92 -3.39
C ASP A 195 14.84 2.12 -3.35
N PRO A 196 16.00 2.80 -3.27
CA PRO A 196 17.29 2.15 -3.15
C PRO A 196 17.46 1.30 -1.88
N SER A 197 16.62 1.50 -0.86
CA SER A 197 16.72 0.78 0.41
C SER A 197 16.34 -0.69 0.28
N ILE A 198 15.46 -1.05 -0.66
CA ILE A 198 15.01 -2.44 -0.91
C ILE A 198 16.18 -3.36 -1.27
N ARG A 199 17.29 -2.83 -1.81
CA ARG A 199 18.52 -3.58 -2.10
C ARG A 199 19.02 -4.36 -0.88
N ARG A 200 18.79 -3.85 0.33
CA ARG A 200 19.24 -4.48 1.58
C ARG A 200 18.30 -5.60 2.02
N SER A 201 17.06 -5.63 1.51
CA SER A 201 16.06 -6.65 1.86
C SER A 201 16.51 -8.05 1.43
N LYS A 202 16.35 -9.02 2.33
CA LYS A 202 16.66 -10.43 2.04
C LYS A 202 15.78 -10.97 0.91
N SER A 203 14.50 -10.61 0.91
CA SER A 203 13.53 -11.08 -0.10
C SER A 203 13.83 -10.52 -1.49
N PHE A 204 14.30 -9.27 -1.57
CA PHE A 204 14.70 -8.66 -2.84
C PHE A 204 16.02 -9.24 -3.36
N LYS A 205 17.00 -9.46 -2.49
CA LYS A 205 18.25 -10.14 -2.86
C LYS A 205 17.99 -11.53 -3.47
N ALA A 206 17.08 -12.30 -2.89
CA ALA A 206 16.71 -13.61 -3.42
C ALA A 206 16.12 -13.54 -4.84
N ARG A 207 15.33 -12.50 -5.16
CA ARG A 207 14.80 -12.25 -6.52
C ARG A 207 15.93 -11.95 -7.50
N ILE A 208 16.85 -11.06 -7.13
CA ILE A 208 17.99 -10.68 -7.98
C ILE A 208 18.94 -11.86 -8.21
N THR A 209 19.17 -12.72 -7.21
CA THR A 209 19.97 -13.94 -7.41
C THR A 209 19.32 -14.85 -8.46
N LYS A 210 18.01 -15.13 -8.35
CA LYS A 210 17.28 -15.93 -9.34
C LYS A 210 17.29 -15.31 -10.74
N LEU A 211 17.17 -13.98 -10.83
CA LEU A 211 17.28 -13.23 -12.09
C LEU A 211 18.64 -13.47 -12.74
N ASN A 212 19.72 -13.27 -11.98
CA ASN A 212 21.09 -13.43 -12.48
C ASN A 212 21.39 -14.88 -12.90
N GLU A 213 20.86 -15.87 -12.19
CA GLU A 213 20.97 -17.29 -12.57
C GLU A 213 20.30 -17.53 -13.94
N LYS A 214 19.08 -17.03 -14.16
CA LYS A 214 18.39 -17.15 -15.45
C LYS A 214 19.11 -16.39 -16.57
N LEU A 215 19.60 -15.19 -16.31
CA LEU A 215 20.38 -14.42 -17.28
C LEU A 215 21.68 -15.14 -17.67
N ALA A 216 22.37 -15.77 -16.72
CA ALA A 216 23.58 -16.55 -17.01
C ALA A 216 23.28 -17.76 -17.90
N LEU A 217 22.16 -18.44 -17.66
CA LEU A 217 21.69 -19.55 -18.50
C LEU A 217 21.31 -19.08 -19.91
N ALA A 218 20.63 -17.95 -20.04
CA ALA A 218 20.24 -17.39 -21.33
C ALA A 218 21.45 -16.92 -22.16
N ASN A 219 22.49 -16.38 -21.50
CA ASN A 219 23.72 -15.94 -22.17
C ASN A 219 24.70 -17.08 -22.50
N SER A 220 24.45 -18.30 -22.02
CA SER A 220 25.27 -19.49 -22.29
C SER A 220 24.62 -20.48 -23.27
N ALA A 221 23.39 -20.19 -23.72
CA ALA A 221 22.67 -20.93 -24.76
C ALA A 221 22.81 -20.27 -26.13
#